data_AF-A0A9E5GSN0-F1
#
_entry.id   AF-A0A9E5GSN0-F1
#
_cell.length_a   1.000
_cell.length_b   1.000
_cell.length_c   1.000
_cell.angle_alpha   90.00
_cell.angle_beta   90.00
_cell.angle_gamma   90.00
#
_symmetry.space_group_name_H-M   'P 1'
#
loop_
_entity.id
_entity.type
_entity.pdbx_description
1 polymer ?
#
loop_
_entity_poly.entity_id
_entity_poly.type
_entity_poly.pdbx_seq_one_letter_code
_entity_poly.pdbx_strand_id
1 'polypeptide(L)'
;MVKLGESLTVNHLPVGFDNGTMVLVQDLFYNAPTKLKSLKSSQTEFFFCYNYFVDVALCHYDKSFALRKNDKSIFDLKATDSLMERITQVYKKDYSKNLKHIQTADNEIHLT
;
A
#
# COMPACT_ATOMS: atom_id res chain seq x y z
N MET A 1 -15.22 -9.58 18.92
CA MET A 1 -16.08 -10.04 17.82
C MET A 1 -16.92 -11.21 18.32
N VAL A 2 -18.23 -11.13 18.18
CA VAL A 2 -19.18 -12.21 18.52
C VAL A 2 -19.31 -13.11 17.28
N LYS A 3 -19.15 -14.42 17.43
CA LYS A 3 -19.51 -15.39 16.38
C LYS A 3 -21.02 -15.62 16.45
N LEU A 4 -21.75 -15.15 15.44
CA LEU A 4 -23.02 -15.74 15.04
C LEU A 4 -23.06 -15.84 13.52
N GLY A 5 -23.67 -16.92 13.03
CA GLY A 5 -23.64 -17.36 11.65
C GLY A 5 -24.10 -16.32 10.62
N GLU A 6 -23.48 -16.41 9.44
CA GLU A 6 -24.01 -16.05 8.11
C GLU A 6 -24.61 -14.65 7.86
N SER A 7 -24.39 -13.66 8.72
CA SER A 7 -24.76 -12.27 8.41
C SER A 7 -23.62 -11.31 8.71
N LEU A 8 -23.23 -10.52 7.70
CA LEU A 8 -22.36 -9.35 7.86
C LEU A 8 -23.19 -8.24 8.52
N THR A 9 -23.19 -8.19 9.85
CA THR A 9 -23.84 -7.11 10.58
C THR A 9 -22.98 -5.85 10.53
N VAL A 10 -23.44 -4.83 9.80
CA VAL A 10 -22.83 -3.49 9.83
C VAL A 10 -23.36 -2.76 11.05
N ASN A 11 -22.49 -2.54 12.04
CA ASN A 11 -22.81 -1.76 13.23
C ASN A 11 -22.38 -0.30 13.01
N HIS A 12 -23.33 0.62 13.02
CA HIS A 12 -23.05 2.05 13.01
C HIS A 12 -23.03 2.56 14.45
N LEU A 13 -21.85 2.96 14.92
CA LEU A 13 -21.66 3.54 16.24
C LEU A 13 -20.97 4.89 16.09
N PRO A 14 -21.43 5.95 16.79
CA PRO A 14 -20.72 7.22 16.79
C PRO A 14 -19.35 7.04 17.45
N VAL A 15 -18.30 7.52 16.79
CA VAL A 15 -16.92 7.48 17.28
C VAL A 15 -16.26 8.83 17.04
N GLY A 16 -15.41 9.26 17.99
CA GLY A 16 -14.55 10.42 17.77
C GLY A 16 -13.45 10.05 16.77
N PHE A 17 -13.38 10.77 15.66
CA PHE A 17 -12.39 10.53 14.62
C PHE A 17 -12.06 11.86 13.93
N ASP A 18 -10.79 12.05 13.59
CA ASP A 18 -10.37 13.19 12.76
C ASP A 18 -10.91 13.05 11.33
N ASN A 19 -10.83 14.11 10.54
CA ASN A 19 -11.27 14.05 9.14
C ASN A 19 -10.47 13.00 8.36
N GLY A 20 -11.19 12.01 7.81
CA GLY A 20 -10.62 10.94 7.00
C GLY A 20 -11.39 9.65 7.14
N THR A 21 -10.75 8.54 6.75
CA THR A 21 -11.33 7.20 6.83
C THR A 21 -10.29 6.22 7.35
N MET A 22 -10.67 5.39 8.33
CA MET A 22 -9.87 4.26 8.79
C MET A 22 -10.58 2.95 8.43
N VAL A 23 -9.87 2.05 7.78
CA VAL A 23 -10.37 0.70 7.44
C VAL A 23 -9.52 -0.32 8.21
N LEU A 24 -10.15 -1.12 9.07
CA LEU A 24 -9.50 -2.18 9.82
C LEU A 24 -10.02 -3.54 9.35
N VAL A 25 -9.13 -4.37 8.81
CA VAL A 25 -9.45 -5.73 8.35
C VAL A 25 -8.81 -6.73 9.30
N GLN A 26 -9.63 -7.60 9.91
CA GLN A 26 -9.22 -8.66 10.82
C GLN A 26 -9.82 -9.98 10.34
N ASP A 27 -9.11 -11.10 10.62
CA ASP A 27 -9.54 -12.45 10.25
C ASP A 27 -9.92 -12.60 8.76
N LEU A 28 -9.02 -12.14 7.87
CA LEU A 28 -9.25 -12.19 6.42
C LEU A 28 -9.54 -13.63 5.96
N PHE A 29 -10.60 -13.80 5.16
CA PHE A 29 -11.10 -15.08 4.66
C PHE A 29 -11.62 -16.06 5.72
N TYR A 30 -12.00 -15.60 6.92
CA TYR A 30 -12.59 -16.46 7.96
C TYR A 30 -13.81 -17.26 7.46
N ASN A 31 -14.61 -16.70 6.55
CA ASN A 31 -15.79 -17.32 5.95
C ASN A 31 -15.53 -17.97 4.58
N ALA A 32 -14.28 -17.99 4.11
CA ALA A 32 -13.88 -18.50 2.81
C ALA A 32 -12.69 -19.47 2.94
N PRO A 33 -12.89 -20.69 3.47
CA PRO A 33 -11.82 -21.61 3.85
C PRO A 33 -10.93 -22.03 2.67
N THR A 34 -11.49 -22.16 1.47
CA THR A 34 -10.72 -22.48 0.26
C THR A 34 -9.73 -21.35 -0.09
N LYS A 35 -10.16 -20.09 0.05
CA LYS A 35 -9.28 -18.93 -0.17
C LYS A 35 -8.20 -18.85 0.91
N LEU A 36 -8.58 -19.08 2.17
CA LEU A 36 -7.64 -19.12 3.29
C LEU A 36 -6.54 -20.17 3.08
N LYS A 37 -6.90 -21.38 2.62
CA LYS A 37 -5.93 -22.45 2.31
C LYS A 37 -5.02 -22.16 1.12
N SER A 38 -5.45 -21.30 0.20
CA SER A 38 -4.66 -20.91 -0.99
C SER A 38 -3.61 -19.84 -0.71
N LEU A 39 -3.65 -19.19 0.47
CA LEU A 39 -2.66 -18.20 0.85
C LEU A 39 -1.26 -18.82 0.85
N LYS A 40 -0.30 -18.06 0.34
CA LYS A 40 1.11 -18.44 0.41
C LYS A 40 1.65 -18.16 1.82
N SER A 41 2.96 -18.31 2.00
CA SER A 41 3.59 -17.93 3.27
C SER A 41 3.32 -16.46 3.59
N SER A 42 3.26 -16.12 4.89
CA SER A 42 3.06 -14.74 5.34
C SER A 42 4.11 -13.78 4.78
N GLN A 43 5.31 -14.28 4.46
CA GLN A 43 6.36 -13.49 3.82
C GLN A 43 6.02 -13.17 2.36
N THR A 44 5.55 -14.16 1.60
CA THR A 44 5.18 -13.99 0.19
C THR A 44 3.96 -13.08 0.04
N GLU A 45 2.93 -13.25 0.87
CA GLU A 45 1.76 -12.36 0.84
C GLU A 45 2.13 -10.93 1.22
N PHE A 46 2.97 -10.75 2.25
CA PHE A 46 3.49 -9.43 2.59
C PHE A 46 4.28 -8.81 1.43
N PHE A 47 5.05 -9.60 0.69
CA PHE A 47 5.79 -9.11 -0.48
C PHE A 47 4.84 -8.57 -1.57
N PHE A 48 3.70 -9.21 -1.80
CA PHE A 48 2.68 -8.67 -2.71
C PHE A 48 2.11 -7.33 -2.22
N CYS A 49 1.75 -7.23 -0.94
CA CYS A 49 1.30 -5.96 -0.35
C CYS A 49 2.38 -4.87 -0.41
N TYR A 50 3.64 -5.25 -0.17
CA TYR A 50 4.78 -4.34 -0.24
C TYR A 50 4.96 -3.78 -1.65
N ASN A 51 4.93 -4.61 -2.68
CA ASN A 51 5.08 -4.14 -4.06
C ASN A 51 3.93 -3.22 -4.45
N TYR A 52 2.70 -3.61 -4.13
CA TYR A 52 1.54 -2.76 -4.40
C TYR A 52 1.63 -1.41 -3.68
N PHE A 53 2.06 -1.41 -2.41
CA PHE A 53 2.31 -0.18 -1.66
C PHE A 53 3.36 0.70 -2.36
N VAL A 54 4.46 0.11 -2.82
CA VAL A 54 5.52 0.82 -3.54
C VAL A 54 4.99 1.43 -4.83
N ASP A 55 4.24 0.68 -5.64
CA ASP A 55 3.67 1.16 -6.90
C ASP A 55 2.78 2.39 -6.66
N VAL A 56 1.87 2.31 -5.69
CA VAL A 56 0.99 3.43 -5.32
C VAL A 56 1.78 4.62 -4.79
N ALA A 57 2.79 4.38 -3.95
CA ALA A 57 3.61 5.45 -3.39
C ALA A 57 4.44 6.18 -4.46
N LEU A 58 4.89 5.48 -5.50
CA LEU A 58 5.59 6.06 -6.65
C LEU A 58 4.63 6.89 -7.51
N CYS A 59 3.42 6.39 -7.79
CA CYS A 59 2.41 7.12 -8.57
C CYS A 59 1.94 8.41 -7.90
N HIS A 60 1.96 8.48 -6.57
CA HIS A 60 1.48 9.62 -5.78
C HIS A 60 2.58 10.21 -4.90
N TYR A 61 3.67 10.66 -5.53
CA TYR A 61 4.81 11.25 -4.81
C TYR A 61 4.43 12.47 -3.95
N ASP A 62 3.38 13.19 -4.33
CA ASP A 62 2.83 14.37 -3.62
C ASP A 62 2.09 14.03 -2.32
N LYS A 63 1.89 12.74 -1.99
CA LYS A 63 1.21 12.30 -0.75
C LYS A 63 2.17 11.59 0.18
N SER A 64 1.94 11.69 1.49
CA SER A 64 2.70 10.93 2.48
C SER A 64 2.18 9.49 2.60
N PHE A 65 3.09 8.53 2.70
CA PHE A 65 2.77 7.12 2.89
C PHE A 65 3.57 6.53 4.05
N ALA A 66 2.96 5.61 4.79
CA ALA A 66 3.66 4.84 5.82
C ALA A 66 3.27 3.36 5.72
N LEU A 67 4.28 2.48 5.82
CA LEU A 67 4.08 1.03 5.88
C LEU A 67 4.76 0.48 7.12
N ARG A 68 4.00 -0.24 7.93
CA ARG A 68 4.48 -0.88 9.17
C ARG A 68 4.14 -2.36 9.15
N LYS A 69 5.03 -3.18 9.71
CA LYS A 69 4.81 -4.62 9.89
C LYS A 69 5.28 -5.01 11.28
N ASN A 70 4.38 -5.60 12.08
CA ASN A 70 4.68 -6.07 13.45
C ASN A 70 5.43 -4.98 14.25
N ASP A 71 4.82 -3.79 14.34
CA ASP A 71 5.30 -2.58 15.01
C ASP A 71 6.55 -1.90 14.42
N LYS A 72 7.29 -2.58 13.54
CA LYS A 72 8.45 -2.02 12.86
C LYS A 72 8.01 -1.16 11.68
N SER A 73 8.54 0.06 11.61
CA SER A 73 8.40 0.91 10.43
C SER A 73 9.26 0.35 9.31
N ILE A 74 8.63 0.08 8.17
CA ILE A 74 9.31 -0.34 6.93
C ILE A 74 9.53 0.89 6.06
N PHE A 75 8.48 1.71 5.93
CA PHE A 75 8.53 2.97 5.21
C PHE A 75 7.85 4.08 6.02
N ASP A 76 8.50 5.24 6.05
CA ASP A 76 7.90 6.53 6.37
C ASP A 76 8.32 7.50 5.26
N LEU A 77 7.43 7.63 4.28
CA LEU A 77 7.62 8.39 3.06
C LEU A 77 6.87 9.72 3.18
N LYS A 78 7.61 10.82 3.29
CA LYS A 78 6.99 12.15 3.26
C LYS A 78 6.53 12.49 1.84
N ALA A 79 5.56 13.40 1.72
CA ALA A 79 5.23 13.99 0.44
C ALA A 79 6.49 14.67 -0.14
N THR A 80 6.69 14.54 -1.44
CA THR A 80 7.80 15.15 -2.18
C THR A 80 7.27 15.97 -3.33
N ASP A 81 8.08 16.88 -3.85
CA ASP A 81 7.70 17.74 -4.97
C ASP A 81 8.04 17.11 -6.33
N SER A 82 8.79 16.01 -6.33
CA SER A 82 9.14 15.29 -7.55
C SER A 82 9.12 13.77 -7.38
N LEU A 83 8.86 13.09 -8.49
CA LEU A 83 8.96 11.62 -8.58
C LEU A 83 10.38 11.14 -8.27
N MET A 84 11.42 11.88 -8.69
CA MET A 84 12.82 11.49 -8.46
C MET A 84 13.18 11.45 -6.97
N GLU A 85 12.67 12.39 -6.18
CA GLU A 85 12.83 12.37 -4.73
C GLU A 85 12.12 11.19 -4.09
N ARG A 86 10.87 10.92 -4.51
CA ARG A 86 10.11 9.75 -4.06
C ARG A 86 10.83 8.44 -4.40
N ILE A 87 11.36 8.29 -5.61
CA ILE A 87 12.15 7.13 -6.02
C ILE A 87 13.37 6.99 -5.11
N THR A 88 14.03 8.07 -4.73
CA THR A 88 15.18 8.05 -3.81
C THR A 88 14.79 7.67 -2.37
N GLN A 89 13.56 8.00 -1.94
CA GLN A 89 13.05 7.58 -0.63
C GLN A 89 12.67 6.09 -0.62
N VAL A 90 12.10 5.58 -1.72
CA VAL A 90 11.69 4.17 -1.87
C VAL A 90 12.90 3.25 -2.12
N TYR A 91 13.74 3.62 -3.08
CA TYR A 91 14.93 2.89 -3.47
C TYR A 91 16.14 3.67 -2.96
N LYS A 92 16.97 3.03 -2.12
CA LYS A 92 18.19 3.63 -1.55
C LYS A 92 19.05 4.30 -2.64
N LYS A 93 19.83 5.31 -2.26
CA LYS A 93 20.67 6.17 -3.13
C LYS A 93 21.54 5.45 -4.18
N ASP A 94 21.83 4.17 -4.03
CA ASP A 94 22.62 3.44 -5.02
C ASP A 94 21.85 3.18 -6.33
N TYR A 95 20.52 3.11 -6.28
CA TYR A 95 19.68 2.94 -7.48
C TYR A 95 19.54 4.24 -8.28
N SER A 96 19.53 5.40 -7.61
CA SER A 96 19.33 6.69 -8.29
C SER A 96 20.44 7.04 -9.28
N LYS A 97 21.65 6.49 -9.09
CA LYS A 97 22.80 6.72 -9.99
C LYS A 97 22.62 6.10 -11.37
N ASN A 98 21.77 5.08 -11.50
CA ASN A 98 21.53 4.36 -12.75
C ASN A 98 20.19 4.74 -13.42
N LEU A 99 19.46 5.70 -12.86
CA LEU A 99 18.20 6.17 -13.44
C LEU A 99 18.48 7.06 -14.65
N LYS A 100 17.89 6.71 -15.78
CA LYS A 100 17.86 7.56 -16.97
C LYS A 100 16.43 8.03 -17.17
N HIS A 101 16.28 9.35 -17.16
CA HIS A 101 15.01 9.97 -17.47
C HIS A 101 14.71 9.80 -18.96
N ILE A 102 13.50 9.34 -19.28
CA ILE A 102 13.01 9.17 -20.64
C ILE A 102 11.78 10.06 -20.75
N GLN A 103 11.80 11.01 -21.68
CA GLN A 103 10.64 11.76 -22.09
C GLN A 103 10.51 11.60 -23.59
N THR A 104 9.50 10.85 -24.01
CA THR A 104 9.15 10.69 -25.41
C THR A 104 7.66 10.92 -25.54
N ALA A 105 7.30 11.87 -26.41
CA ALA A 105 5.94 12.09 -26.85
C ALA A 105 5.90 11.79 -28.33
N ASP A 106 5.12 10.78 -28.73
CA ASP A 106 4.78 10.55 -30.12
C ASP A 106 3.27 10.61 -30.24
N ASN A 107 2.77 11.64 -30.95
CA ASN A 107 1.42 12.17 -31.18
C ASN A 107 0.18 11.71 -30.34
N GLU A 108 0.11 10.49 -29.79
CA GLU A 108 -0.93 10.01 -28.87
C GLU A 108 -0.42 9.17 -27.66
N ILE A 109 0.89 8.88 -27.58
CA ILE A 109 1.49 8.10 -26.48
C ILE A 109 2.50 8.98 -25.73
N HIS A 110 2.23 9.17 -24.44
CA HIS A 110 3.14 9.84 -23.52
C HIS A 110 3.82 8.80 -22.63
N LEU A 111 5.13 8.64 -22.79
CA LEU A 111 5.98 7.96 -21.81
C LEU A 111 6.46 9.02 -20.82
N THR A 112 5.92 8.98 -19.59
CA THR A 112 6.27 9.88 -18.49
C THR A 112 7.03 9.11 -17.42
#